data_AF-A0A6P7MVN3-F1
#
_entry.id   AF-A0A6P7MVN3-F1
#
_cell.length_a   1.000
_cell.length_b   1.000
_cell.length_c   1.000
_cell.angle_alpha   90.00
_cell.angle_beta   90.00
_cell.angle_gamma   90.00
#
_symmetry.space_group_name_H-M   'P 1'
#
loop_
_entity.id
_entity.type
_entity.pdbx_description
1 polymer ?
#
loop_
_entity_poly.entity_id
_entity_poly.type
_entity_poly.pdbx_seq_one_letter_code
_entity_poly.pdbx_strand_id
1 'polypeptide(L)'
;MCSLTHNGKNLFKPVQSKKVGTYKSFFYHIKWDELINFPIAVAVLPLESILALTLYGVQNQSASGSPDSNKQRKAPESLGRVSMPLFDFRRVLARGSRLLCLWASTHGAATAGGSTGSRKRLPTERIVLQVDFPNSPVDVLYVGPKEAPSPEPQALEELGLDLQRKLEKICSRASNFGY
;
A
#
# COMPACT_ATOMS: atom_id res chain seq x y z
N MET A 1 4.18 7.49 0.13
CA MET A 1 4.61 6.20 0.71
C MET A 1 4.12 5.11 -0.21
N CYS A 2 5.01 4.19 -0.58
CA CYS A 2 4.75 3.12 -1.52
C CYS A 2 5.02 1.79 -0.83
N SER A 3 4.06 0.88 -0.84
CA SER A 3 4.19 -0.45 -0.24
C SER A 3 3.72 -1.51 -1.19
N LEU A 4 4.41 -2.65 -1.18
CA LEU A 4 4.01 -3.84 -1.90
C LEU A 4 3.59 -4.90 -0.90
N THR A 5 2.38 -5.43 -1.03
CA THR A 5 1.77 -6.31 -0.03
C THR A 5 1.23 -7.60 -0.61
N HIS A 6 1.21 -8.66 0.21
CA HIS A 6 0.53 -9.92 -0.05
C HIS A 6 -0.19 -10.34 1.23
N ASN A 7 -1.48 -10.66 1.16
CA ASN A 7 -2.31 -11.04 2.32
C ASN A 7 -2.22 -10.04 3.50
N GLY A 8 -2.28 -8.74 3.18
CA GLY A 8 -2.21 -7.66 4.16
C GLY A 8 -0.83 -7.43 4.78
N LYS A 9 0.18 -8.23 4.43
CA LYS A 9 1.57 -8.09 4.93
C LYS A 9 2.44 -7.44 3.86
N ASN A 10 3.32 -6.55 4.29
CA ASN A 10 4.34 -5.98 3.42
C ASN A 10 5.33 -7.07 2.98
N LEU A 11 5.57 -7.18 1.67
CA LEU A 11 6.63 -8.03 1.13
C LEU A 11 8.01 -7.46 1.46
N PHE A 12 8.13 -6.12 1.52
CA PHE A 12 9.34 -5.38 1.87
C PHE A 12 9.02 -4.14 2.68
N LYS A 13 10.04 -3.55 3.32
CA LYS A 13 9.90 -2.26 3.99
C LYS A 13 9.30 -1.23 3.01
N PRO A 14 8.20 -0.53 3.38
CA PRO A 14 7.64 0.51 2.53
C PRO A 14 8.68 1.56 2.13
N VAL A 15 8.61 1.99 0.88
CA VAL A 15 9.52 2.97 0.29
C VAL A 15 8.87 4.35 0.35
N GLN A 16 9.61 5.33 0.86
CA GLN A 16 9.18 6.72 0.88
C GLN A 16 9.76 7.43 -0.34
N SER A 17 8.88 7.99 -1.18
CA SER A 17 9.26 8.88 -2.27
C SER A 17 9.87 10.18 -1.74
N LYS A 18 10.58 10.91 -2.59
CA LYS A 18 11.06 12.25 -2.29
C LYS A 18 9.90 13.19 -1.95
N LYS A 19 10.22 14.20 -1.15
CA LYS A 19 9.32 15.33 -0.89
C LYS A 19 9.39 16.29 -2.07
N VAL A 20 8.23 16.69 -2.56
CA VAL A 20 8.10 17.64 -3.66
C VAL A 20 7.23 18.80 -3.21
N GLY A 21 7.60 20.02 -3.62
CA GLY A 21 6.81 21.20 -3.35
C GLY A 21 5.50 21.18 -4.15
N THR A 22 4.49 21.84 -3.62
CA THR A 22 3.24 22.07 -4.36
C THR A 22 3.27 23.47 -4.95
N TYR A 23 2.93 23.60 -6.23
CA TYR A 23 2.70 24.90 -6.88
C TYR A 23 1.25 24.95 -7.34
N LYS A 24 0.57 26.06 -7.02
CA LYS A 24 -0.82 26.28 -7.41
C LYS A 24 -0.84 27.11 -8.69
N SER A 25 -1.33 26.52 -9.78
CA SER A 25 -1.75 27.24 -11.00
C SER A 25 -3.27 27.07 -11.16
N PHE A 26 -3.80 26.84 -12.36
CA PHE A 26 -5.22 26.52 -12.59
C PHE A 26 -5.71 25.29 -11.82
N PHE A 27 -4.81 24.34 -11.54
CA PHE A 27 -4.99 23.21 -10.62
C PHE A 27 -3.65 22.88 -9.93
N TYR A 28 -3.70 22.11 -8.86
CA TYR A 28 -2.49 21.53 -8.28
C TYR A 28 -2.00 20.39 -9.18
N HIS A 29 -0.81 20.55 -9.74
CA HIS A 29 -0.12 19.48 -10.45
C HIS A 29 1.23 19.25 -9.79
N ILE A 30 1.47 18.01 -9.37
CA ILE A 30 2.67 17.64 -8.64
C ILE A 30 3.36 16.55 -9.44
N LYS A 31 4.62 16.80 -9.84
CA LYS A 31 5.45 15.81 -10.51
C LYS A 31 6.49 15.26 -9.55
N TRP A 32 6.47 13.95 -9.34
CA TRP A 32 7.56 13.26 -8.66
C TRP A 32 8.68 12.93 -9.62
N ASP A 33 8.42 12.43 -10.83
CA ASP A 33 9.45 11.99 -11.78
C ASP A 33 10.57 11.19 -11.07
N GLU A 34 10.14 10.23 -10.24
CA GLU A 34 10.99 9.42 -9.38
C GLU A 34 10.67 7.95 -9.62
N LEU A 35 11.73 7.17 -9.89
CA LEU A 35 11.62 5.71 -9.99
C LEU A 35 11.67 5.10 -8.60
N ILE A 36 10.56 4.47 -8.18
CA ILE A 36 10.49 3.72 -6.93
C ILE A 36 10.88 2.26 -7.19
N ASN A 37 11.96 1.82 -6.54
CA ASN A 37 12.44 0.45 -6.64
C ASN A 37 12.07 -0.33 -5.36
N PHE A 38 11.40 -1.47 -5.53
CA PHE A 38 11.23 -2.46 -4.48
C PHE A 38 12.33 -3.52 -4.60
N PRO A 39 12.99 -3.94 -3.50
CA PRO A 39 14.06 -4.92 -3.56
C PRO A 39 13.53 -6.36 -3.68
N ILE A 40 12.71 -6.61 -4.71
CA ILE A 40 12.15 -7.91 -5.06
C ILE A 40 12.23 -8.14 -6.56
N ALA A 41 12.61 -9.36 -6.96
CA ALA A 41 12.54 -9.75 -8.36
C ALA A 41 11.08 -9.97 -8.78
N VAL A 42 10.71 -9.47 -9.97
CA VAL A 42 9.35 -9.65 -10.52
C VAL A 42 8.94 -11.12 -10.58
N ALA A 43 9.89 -12.02 -10.88
CA ALA A 43 9.65 -13.45 -11.01
C ALA A 43 9.19 -14.16 -9.73
N VAL A 44 9.41 -13.56 -8.55
CA VAL A 44 9.01 -14.14 -7.25
C VAL A 44 7.82 -13.42 -6.62
N LEU A 45 7.18 -12.50 -7.35
CA LEU A 45 5.98 -11.84 -6.87
C LEU A 45 4.82 -12.83 -6.73
N PRO A 46 4.15 -12.91 -5.57
CA PRO A 46 2.89 -13.62 -5.45
C PRO A 46 1.83 -13.08 -6.42
N LEU A 47 0.95 -13.94 -6.92
CA LEU A 47 -0.14 -13.54 -7.82
C LEU A 47 -1.03 -12.44 -7.22
N GLU A 48 -1.30 -12.51 -5.92
CA GLU A 48 -2.14 -11.55 -5.19
C GLU A 48 -1.34 -10.34 -4.68
N SER A 49 -0.20 -10.04 -5.29
CA SER A 49 0.59 -8.85 -4.95
C SER A 49 -0.19 -7.57 -5.24
N ILE A 50 -0.27 -6.69 -4.24
CA ILE A 50 -0.96 -5.40 -4.31
C ILE A 50 0.05 -4.27 -4.12
N LEU A 51 0.05 -3.32 -5.04
CA LEU A 51 0.68 -2.01 -4.84
C LEU A 51 -0.28 -1.13 -4.04
N ALA A 52 0.16 -0.61 -2.91
CA ALA A 52 -0.56 0.39 -2.14
C ALA A 52 0.25 1.68 -2.01
N LEU A 53 -0.41 2.81 -2.23
CA LEU A 53 0.17 4.14 -2.28
C LEU A 53 -0.58 5.04 -1.32
N THR A 54 0.12 5.72 -0.42
CA THR A 54 -0.45 6.73 0.48
C THR A 54 0.23 8.07 0.24
N LEU A 55 -0.57 9.09 -0.03
CA LEU A 55 -0.12 10.46 -0.22
C LEU A 55 -0.16 11.20 1.12
N TYR A 56 0.92 11.92 1.43
CA TYR A 56 1.03 12.70 2.65
C TYR A 56 1.27 14.19 2.34
N GLY A 57 0.56 15.05 3.06
CA GLY A 57 0.84 16.48 3.15
C GLY A 57 1.89 16.73 4.23
N VAL A 58 2.92 17.49 3.89
CA VAL A 58 3.96 17.92 4.84
C VAL A 58 3.94 19.43 4.90
N GLN A 59 3.59 19.99 6.05
CA GLN A 59 3.58 21.44 6.23
C GLN A 59 5.01 21.97 6.35
N ASN A 60 5.36 22.94 5.52
CA ASN A 60 6.65 23.63 5.61
C ASN A 60 6.58 24.67 6.72
N GLN A 61 7.38 24.51 7.78
CA GLN A 61 7.48 25.52 8.83
C GLN A 61 8.40 26.63 8.32
N SER A 62 7.84 27.63 7.63
CA SER A 62 8.58 28.85 7.31
C SER A 62 8.92 29.61 8.61
N ALA A 63 10.14 30.15 8.67
CA ALA A 63 10.77 30.80 9.83
C ALA A 63 10.13 32.13 10.28
N SER A 64 8.83 32.15 10.56
CA SER A 64 8.12 33.28 11.17
C SER A 64 7.27 32.80 12.35
N GLY A 65 7.94 32.12 13.29
CA GLY A 65 7.34 31.66 14.54
C GLY A 65 7.90 32.44 15.70
N SER A 66 7.03 33.13 16.43
CA SER A 66 7.30 33.65 17.77
C SER A 66 8.01 32.57 18.61
N PRO A 67 9.04 32.93 19.42
CA PRO A 67 9.83 31.97 20.18
C PRO A 67 9.02 31.14 21.20
N ASP A 68 7.78 31.55 21.53
CA ASP A 68 6.94 30.91 22.55
C ASP A 68 5.97 29.83 22.04
N SER A 69 5.89 29.54 20.73
CA SER A 69 5.05 28.42 20.27
C SER A 69 5.84 27.11 20.36
N ASN A 70 5.35 26.16 21.18
CA ASN A 70 5.88 24.81 21.32
C ASN A 70 6.15 24.19 19.93
N LYS A 71 7.42 24.13 19.51
CA LYS A 71 7.87 23.71 18.17
C LYS A 71 7.77 22.19 17.99
N GLN A 72 6.60 21.61 18.21
CA GLN A 72 6.37 20.23 17.81
C GLN A 72 6.24 20.17 16.28
N ARG A 73 7.18 19.44 15.67
CA ARG A 73 7.12 19.03 14.27
C ARG A 73 5.78 18.33 14.03
N LYS A 74 4.83 19.02 13.38
CA LYS A 74 3.57 18.38 12.96
C LYS A 74 3.93 17.20 12.05
N ALA A 75 3.42 16.02 12.41
CA ALA A 75 3.63 14.81 11.62
C ALA A 75 3.02 14.97 10.22
N PRO A 76 3.52 14.26 9.19
CA PRO A 76 2.90 14.24 7.87
C PRO A 76 1.42 13.82 7.97
N GLU A 77 0.54 14.60 7.36
CA GLU A 77 -0.91 14.33 7.32
C GLU A 77 -1.24 13.40 6.16
N SER A 78 -1.99 12.33 6.39
CA SER A 78 -2.42 11.41 5.32
C SER A 78 -3.56 12.03 4.52
N LEU A 79 -3.31 12.41 3.27
CA LEU A 79 -4.31 13.03 2.39
C LEU A 79 -5.21 11.99 1.72
N GLY A 80 -4.67 10.82 1.43
CA GLY A 80 -5.43 9.74 0.83
C GLY A 80 -4.57 8.52 0.52
N ARG A 81 -5.22 7.41 0.21
CA ARG A 81 -4.57 6.16 -0.17
C ARG A 81 -5.25 5.58 -1.41
N VAL A 82 -4.51 4.76 -2.14
CA VAL A 82 -5.03 3.91 -3.20
C VAL A 82 -4.32 2.56 -3.18
N SER A 83 -4.97 1.51 -3.65
CA SER A 83 -4.36 0.21 -3.87
C SER A 83 -4.81 -0.39 -5.19
N MET A 84 -3.94 -1.17 -5.82
CA MET A 84 -4.30 -1.95 -7.00
C MET A 84 -3.51 -3.27 -7.05
N PRO A 85 -4.09 -4.33 -7.61
CA PRO A 85 -3.37 -5.57 -7.86
C PRO A 85 -2.30 -5.34 -8.95
N LEU A 86 -1.15 -5.99 -8.81
CA LEU A 86 -0.11 -5.97 -9.84
C LEU A 86 -0.43 -6.88 -11.01
N PHE A 87 -1.22 -7.94 -10.80
CA PHE A 87 -1.66 -8.84 -11.85
C PHE A 87 -3.15 -8.66 -12.09
N ASP A 88 -3.57 -8.62 -13.35
CA ASP A 88 -4.99 -8.56 -13.70
C ASP A 88 -5.67 -9.94 -13.58
N PHE A 89 -6.96 -10.01 -13.91
CA PHE A 89 -7.74 -11.26 -13.88
C PHE A 89 -7.23 -12.32 -14.88
N ARG A 90 -6.47 -11.90 -15.90
CA ARG A 90 -5.79 -12.76 -16.87
C ARG A 90 -4.38 -13.12 -16.42
N ARG A 91 -4.00 -12.73 -15.19
CA ARG A 91 -2.69 -12.93 -14.58
C ARG A 91 -1.56 -12.19 -15.27
N VAL A 92 -1.86 -11.12 -16.02
CA VAL A 92 -0.87 -10.30 -16.71
C VAL A 92 -0.40 -9.18 -15.78
N LEU A 93 0.93 -9.00 -15.68
CA LEU A 93 1.55 -7.95 -14.87
C LEU A 93 1.21 -6.55 -15.42
N ALA A 94 0.92 -5.61 -14.51
CA ALA A 94 0.67 -4.22 -14.83
C ALA A 94 1.83 -3.60 -15.61
N ARG A 95 1.50 -2.88 -16.69
CA ARG A 95 2.46 -2.22 -17.60
C ARG A 95 1.94 -0.86 -18.07
N GLY A 96 2.85 0.06 -18.36
CA GLY A 96 2.54 1.41 -18.81
C GLY A 96 1.84 2.28 -17.78
N SER A 97 1.28 3.40 -18.24
CA SER A 97 0.66 4.38 -17.36
C SER A 97 -0.66 3.89 -16.78
N ARG A 98 -0.91 4.22 -15.52
CA ARG A 98 -2.17 3.98 -14.81
C ARG A 98 -2.57 5.24 -14.04
N LEU A 99 -3.85 5.60 -14.10
CA LEU A 99 -4.44 6.67 -13.31
C LEU A 99 -5.21 6.06 -12.15
N LEU A 100 -4.82 6.43 -10.93
CA LEU A 100 -5.36 5.88 -9.69
C LEU A 100 -6.07 7.00 -8.92
N CYS A 101 -7.36 6.84 -8.65
CA CYS A 101 -8.11 7.76 -7.82
C CYS A 101 -7.88 7.43 -6.35
N LEU A 102 -7.41 8.41 -5.56
CA LEU A 102 -7.23 8.23 -4.13
C LEU A 102 -8.58 8.32 -3.43
N TRP A 103 -8.80 7.45 -2.46
CA TRP A 103 -9.83 7.69 -1.46
C TRP A 103 -9.25 8.64 -0.41
N ALA A 104 -9.96 9.75 -0.17
CA ALA A 104 -9.55 10.74 0.81
C ALA A 104 -9.67 10.17 2.23
N SER A 105 -8.66 10.42 3.06
CA SER A 105 -8.74 10.10 4.48
C SER A 105 -9.61 11.15 5.17
N THR A 106 -10.76 10.77 5.72
CA THR A 106 -11.57 11.67 6.55
C THR A 106 -10.97 11.76 7.94
N HIS A 107 -9.95 12.59 8.13
CA HIS A 107 -9.48 12.91 9.48
C HIS A 107 -9.31 14.41 9.64
N GLY A 108 -10.25 15.03 10.37
CA GLY A 108 -10.22 16.47 10.66
C GLY A 108 -11.54 17.12 11.08
N ALA A 109 -12.64 16.39 11.31
CA ALA A 109 -13.89 17.00 11.78
C ALA A 109 -14.69 16.08 12.70
N ALA A 110 -14.17 15.83 13.91
CA ALA A 110 -14.97 15.34 15.04
C ALA A 110 -14.31 15.71 16.37
N THR A 111 -13.96 16.98 16.56
CA THR A 111 -13.85 17.57 17.90
C THR A 111 -14.57 18.91 17.89
N ALA A 112 -15.47 19.07 18.86
CA ALA A 112 -16.23 20.26 19.23
C ALA A 112 -17.42 20.68 18.33
N GLY A 113 -18.62 20.35 18.81
CA GLY A 113 -19.67 21.34 19.09
C GLY A 113 -20.31 22.12 17.94
N GLY A 114 -21.58 21.79 17.67
CA GLY A 114 -22.63 22.75 17.30
C GLY A 114 -22.51 23.46 15.94
N SER A 115 -23.32 23.03 14.97
CA SER A 115 -24.29 23.89 14.28
C SER A 115 -24.92 23.14 13.10
N THR A 116 -26.25 23.12 13.08
CA THR A 116 -27.08 22.70 11.95
C THR A 116 -26.92 23.69 10.81
N GLY A 117 -25.95 23.44 9.95
CA GLY A 117 -25.77 24.15 8.70
C GLY A 117 -25.42 23.15 7.62
N SER A 118 -26.34 22.93 6.68
CA SER A 118 -26.13 22.24 5.42
C SER A 118 -24.91 22.83 4.69
N ARG A 119 -23.70 22.38 5.04
CA ARG A 119 -22.55 22.47 4.14
C ARG A 119 -22.83 21.43 3.07
N LYS A 120 -23.43 21.89 1.97
CA LYS A 120 -23.37 21.20 0.69
C LYS A 120 -21.94 20.65 0.56
N ARG A 121 -21.78 19.33 0.58
CA ARG A 121 -20.48 18.69 0.28
C ARG A 121 -20.07 19.27 -1.07
N LEU A 122 -19.06 20.14 -1.06
CA LEU A 122 -18.40 20.58 -2.28
C LEU A 122 -18.04 19.31 -3.08
N PRO A 123 -18.16 19.31 -4.42
CA PRO A 123 -17.72 18.19 -5.23
C PRO A 123 -16.31 17.81 -4.79
N THR A 124 -16.20 16.58 -4.32
CA THR A 124 -15.03 16.04 -3.63
C THR A 124 -13.82 16.27 -4.53
N GLU A 125 -12.87 17.11 -4.14
CA GLU A 125 -11.61 17.24 -4.86
C GLU A 125 -10.98 15.85 -4.96
N ARG A 126 -11.07 15.23 -6.15
CA ARG A 126 -10.54 13.88 -6.36
C ARG A 126 -9.07 14.02 -6.70
N ILE A 127 -8.22 13.51 -5.82
CA ILE A 127 -6.79 13.40 -6.10
C ILE A 127 -6.61 12.19 -7.02
N VAL A 128 -6.02 12.44 -8.19
CA VAL A 128 -5.64 11.39 -9.15
C VAL A 128 -4.12 11.30 -9.17
N LEU A 129 -3.60 10.10 -9.02
CA LEU A 129 -2.18 9.79 -9.11
C LEU A 129 -1.91 9.01 -10.39
N GLN A 130 -1.00 9.52 -11.22
CA GLN A 130 -0.43 8.76 -12.32
C GLN A 130 0.74 7.92 -11.82
N VAL A 131 0.76 6.64 -12.19
CA VAL A 131 1.87 5.72 -11.94
C VAL A 131 2.27 5.10 -13.26
N ASP A 132 3.56 5.14 -13.56
CA ASP A 132 4.12 4.55 -14.78
C ASP A 132 4.87 3.26 -14.43
N PHE A 133 4.33 2.14 -14.91
CA PHE A 133 4.98 0.84 -14.80
C PHE A 133 6.02 0.67 -15.91
N PRO A 134 7.10 -0.11 -15.66
CA PRO A 134 8.04 -0.47 -16.71
C PRO A 134 7.32 -0.98 -17.96
N ASN A 135 7.69 -0.41 -19.12
CA ASN A 135 7.12 -0.83 -20.40
C ASN A 135 7.85 -2.08 -20.88
N SER A 136 7.10 -3.17 -21.03
CA SER A 136 7.54 -4.39 -21.70
C SER A 136 6.86 -4.48 -23.07
N PRO A 137 7.59 -4.80 -24.16
CA PRO A 137 6.99 -5.01 -25.48
C PRO A 137 6.06 -6.23 -25.52
N VAL A 138 6.18 -7.13 -24.54
CA VAL A 138 5.38 -8.34 -24.40
C VAL A 138 4.64 -8.36 -23.06
N ASP A 139 3.52 -9.08 -23.01
CA ASP A 139 2.81 -9.35 -21.76
C ASP A 139 3.62 -10.31 -20.87
N VAL A 140 3.75 -9.96 -19.58
CA VAL A 140 4.38 -10.82 -18.58
C VAL A 140 3.27 -11.53 -17.81
N LEU A 141 3.17 -12.85 -17.98
CA LEU A 141 2.15 -13.68 -17.35
C LEU A 141 2.68 -14.31 -16.06
N TYR A 142 1.87 -14.28 -14.99
CA TYR A 142 2.16 -15.08 -13.81
C TYR A 142 1.96 -16.58 -14.12
N VAL A 143 3.00 -17.36 -13.88
CA VAL A 143 2.98 -18.81 -13.95
C VAL A 143 3.14 -19.34 -12.54
N GLY A 144 2.10 -20.01 -12.03
CA GLY A 144 2.16 -20.64 -10.72
C GLY A 144 3.17 -21.80 -10.70
N PRO A 145 3.59 -22.24 -9.51
CA PRO A 145 4.38 -23.47 -9.39
C PRO A 145 3.68 -24.60 -10.16
N LYS A 146 4.43 -25.33 -10.98
CA LYS A 146 3.90 -26.55 -11.60
C LYS A 146 3.50 -27.49 -10.46
N GLU A 147 2.33 -28.09 -10.56
CA GLU A 147 1.92 -29.18 -9.64
C GLU A 147 3.03 -30.24 -9.69
N ALA A 148 3.82 -30.31 -8.61
CA ALA A 148 4.68 -31.46 -8.42
C ALA A 148 3.76 -32.66 -8.15
N PRO A 149 4.16 -33.88 -8.55
CA PRO A 149 3.56 -35.08 -7.97
C PRO A 149 3.52 -34.87 -6.46
N SER A 150 2.36 -35.12 -5.83
CA SER A 150 2.28 -35.08 -4.37
C SER A 150 3.49 -35.85 -3.84
N PRO A 151 4.35 -35.25 -2.99
CA PRO A 151 5.33 -36.06 -2.30
C PRO A 151 4.55 -37.23 -1.66
N GLU A 152 5.09 -38.45 -1.74
CA GLU A 152 4.53 -39.55 -0.96
C GLU A 152 4.33 -39.02 0.45
N PRO A 153 3.14 -39.23 1.05
CA PRO A 153 2.85 -38.69 2.37
C PRO A 153 3.94 -39.21 3.31
N GLN A 154 4.91 -38.36 3.64
CA GLN A 154 5.89 -38.65 4.66
C GLN A 154 5.07 -38.97 5.90
N ALA A 155 5.11 -40.24 6.31
CA ALA A 155 4.24 -40.73 7.35
C ALA A 155 4.50 -39.87 8.58
N LEU A 156 3.44 -39.36 9.21
CA LEU A 156 3.55 -38.64 10.49
C LEU A 156 4.36 -39.46 11.52
N GLU A 157 4.41 -40.78 11.33
CA GLU A 157 5.18 -41.79 12.06
C GLU A 157 6.72 -41.64 11.92
N GLU A 158 7.23 -41.00 10.87
CA GLU A 158 8.67 -40.69 10.73
C GLU A 158 9.09 -39.50 11.61
N LEU A 159 8.14 -38.71 12.12
CA LEU A 159 8.40 -37.60 13.01
C LEU A 159 8.50 -38.10 14.45
N GLY A 160 9.55 -37.71 15.18
CA GLY A 160 9.68 -38.07 16.59
C GLY A 160 8.48 -37.60 17.43
N LEU A 161 8.10 -38.37 18.46
CA LEU A 161 6.92 -38.14 19.31
C LEU A 161 6.80 -36.72 19.87
N ASP A 162 7.92 -36.08 20.17
CA ASP A 162 7.95 -34.69 20.66
C ASP A 162 7.55 -33.68 19.57
N LEU A 163 7.93 -33.93 18.31
CA LEU A 163 7.57 -33.08 17.19
C LEU A 163 6.11 -33.30 16.80
N GLN A 164 5.63 -34.54 16.84
CA GLN A 164 4.21 -34.87 16.65
C GLN A 164 3.33 -34.15 17.69
N ARG A 165 3.67 -34.26 18.99
CA ARG A 165 2.95 -33.54 20.06
C ARG A 165 2.97 -32.03 19.87
N LYS A 166 4.08 -31.46 19.38
CA LYS A 166 4.18 -30.02 19.06
C LYS A 166 3.28 -29.63 17.88
N LEU A 167 3.25 -30.44 16.82
CA LEU A 167 2.40 -30.22 15.65
C LEU A 167 0.93 -30.28 16.03
N GLU A 168 0.50 -31.32 16.74
CA GLU A 168 -0.88 -31.44 17.24
C GLU A 168 -1.29 -30.23 18.06
N LYS A 169 -0.42 -29.76 18.97
CA LYS A 169 -0.66 -28.55 19.77
C LYS A 169 -0.75 -27.26 18.95
N ILE A 170 -0.10 -27.18 17.79
CA ILE A 170 -0.20 -26.02 16.89
C ILE A 170 -1.49 -26.10 16.09
N CYS A 171 -1.79 -27.27 15.51
CA CYS A 171 -2.98 -27.52 14.71
C CYS A 171 -4.29 -27.42 15.52
N SER A 172 -4.24 -27.72 16.82
CA SER A 172 -5.39 -27.59 17.72
C SER A 172 -5.72 -26.14 18.11
N ARG A 173 -4.89 -25.16 17.72
CA ARG A 173 -5.15 -23.74 18.02
C ARG A 173 -6.23 -23.20 17.11
N ALA A 174 -7.19 -22.48 17.68
CA ALA A 174 -8.16 -21.73 16.90
C ALA A 174 -7.42 -20.72 15.99
N SER A 175 -7.88 -20.63 14.74
CA SER A 175 -7.37 -19.61 13.82
C SER A 175 -7.84 -18.24 14.28
N ASN A 176 -6.90 -17.30 14.40
CA ASN A 176 -7.21 -15.88 14.63
C ASN A 176 -7.34 -15.09 13.31
N PHE A 177 -7.38 -15.77 12.15
CA PHE A 177 -7.63 -15.11 10.87
C PHE A 177 -9.13 -14.87 10.70
N GLY A 178 -9.53 -13.60 10.78
CA GLY A 178 -10.89 -13.13 10.46
C GLY A 178 -11.72 -12.74 11.69
N TYR A 179 -11.63 -11.45 12.07
CA TYR A 179 -12.71 -10.66 12.70
C TYR A 179 -12.70 -9.29 12.05
#